data_AF-A0A2J2HBV9-F1
#
_entry.id   AF-A0A2J2HBV9-F1
#
_cell.length_a   1.000
_cell.length_b   1.000
_cell.length_c   1.000
_cell.angle_alpha   90.00
_cell.angle_beta   90.00
_cell.angle_gamma   90.00
#
_symmetry.space_group_name_H-M   'P 1'
#
loop_
_entity.id
_entity.type
_entity.pdbx_description
1 polymer ?
#
loop_
_entity_poly.entity_id
_entity_poly.type
_entity_poly.pdbx_seq_one_letter_code
_entity_poly.pdbx_strand_id
1 'polypeptide(L)'
;MSTLRLKSKIYNLFLGILIAVLTILGEIYLSKTLSGIKLPLLVNFVIGTAVGALFGAYLIRGAYHRVFSSVKDVSLRRVVINVITLLVILLSIELMVLIYICLIYLFKFSLGYFVGFVVVYFVLLMLLNDALIYMYVRGLGVRDGRLILIRLVSNDKYNGFTINMLYHDLVIAMYPEGFDKCAVDVVDIHEGYHARHKHTLVLNAILFIGLSMLVYYGRRGYPMLWTELPFLVTSLIVLTRTFELLADRAVHRRLGPKSLEGFRMVLKSLFGIDDPRRAPIRSRFTHPGKRDLVFLYGDVVGAYAPWEFPLLASFFAGFVTTGIYPVPPVDVYIKLASLIYIGVVIGLFLLTMLLGIIYRPIIRWFGEGLGDDSVIDLSMIDASIFTMGSAMSFVFYSIYHSWLYSNITAIAISFIFSLLVTWFALRNLRRALLTAVSITSIFIALDYLYYVMAPLIHVLYFR
;
A
#
# COMPACT_ATOMS: atom_id res chain seq x y z
N MET A 1 -26.42 15.97 -5.13
CA MET A 1 -26.11 14.77 -4.30
C MET A 1 -24.59 14.61 -4.25
N SER A 2 -23.96 14.70 -3.07
CA SER A 2 -22.52 15.03 -2.97
C SER A 2 -21.56 13.95 -3.50
N THR A 3 -20.50 14.39 -4.18
CA THR A 3 -19.36 13.57 -4.63
C THR A 3 -18.74 12.75 -3.51
N LEU A 4 -18.93 13.17 -2.23
CA LEU A 4 -18.60 12.47 -0.98
C LEU A 4 -19.23 11.08 -0.83
N ARG A 5 -20.34 10.81 -1.54
CA ARG A 5 -20.92 9.48 -1.66
C ARG A 5 -20.31 8.63 -2.78
N LEU A 6 -19.63 9.16 -3.79
CA LEU A 6 -19.16 8.37 -4.96
C LEU A 6 -17.79 7.69 -4.76
N LYS A 7 -16.73 8.46 -4.45
CA LYS A 7 -15.43 7.93 -3.97
C LYS A 7 -15.59 7.09 -2.69
N SER A 8 -16.54 7.41 -1.81
CA SER A 8 -16.91 6.60 -0.64
C SER A 8 -17.62 5.33 -1.07
N LYS A 9 -18.37 5.30 -2.17
CA LYS A 9 -18.99 4.08 -2.69
C LYS A 9 -18.03 3.21 -3.48
N ILE A 10 -16.98 3.77 -4.10
CA ILE A 10 -15.86 3.03 -4.71
C ILE A 10 -14.95 2.47 -3.62
N TYR A 11 -14.70 3.26 -2.57
CA TYR A 11 -13.95 2.82 -1.39
C TYR A 11 -14.76 1.86 -0.52
N ASN A 12 -16.07 2.05 -0.34
CA ASN A 12 -16.98 1.08 0.32
C ASN A 12 -17.27 -0.13 -0.56
N LEU A 13 -17.03 -0.05 -1.87
CA LEU A 13 -17.02 -1.17 -2.81
C LEU A 13 -15.75 -1.99 -2.60
N PHE A 14 -14.58 -1.34 -2.58
CA PHE A 14 -13.30 -2.00 -2.29
C PHE A 14 -13.26 -2.54 -0.85
N LEU A 15 -13.69 -1.75 0.12
CA LEU A 15 -13.81 -2.10 1.53
C LEU A 15 -14.95 -3.11 1.75
N GLY A 16 -16.04 -3.06 0.98
CA GLY A 16 -17.12 -4.04 1.04
C GLY A 16 -16.73 -5.38 0.42
N ILE A 17 -15.99 -5.37 -0.68
CA ILE A 17 -15.33 -6.56 -1.25
C ILE A 17 -14.29 -7.10 -0.27
N LEU A 18 -13.47 -6.23 0.33
CA LEU A 18 -12.47 -6.61 1.32
C LEU A 18 -13.12 -7.16 2.59
N ILE A 19 -14.16 -6.52 3.14
CA ILE A 19 -14.93 -7.01 4.28
C ILE A 19 -15.64 -8.30 3.92
N ALA A 20 -16.22 -8.45 2.72
CA ALA A 20 -16.85 -9.70 2.29
C ALA A 20 -15.83 -10.83 2.14
N VAL A 21 -14.66 -10.56 1.56
CA VAL A 21 -13.54 -11.50 1.47
C VAL A 21 -13.02 -11.86 2.86
N LEU A 22 -12.87 -10.88 3.76
CA LEU A 22 -12.44 -11.10 5.14
C LEU A 22 -13.51 -11.82 5.97
N THR A 23 -14.80 -11.61 5.68
CA THR A 23 -15.93 -12.29 6.35
C THR A 23 -16.06 -13.72 5.83
N ILE A 24 -15.88 -13.97 4.53
CA ILE A 24 -15.83 -15.31 3.92
C ILE A 24 -14.60 -16.06 4.43
N LEU A 25 -13.43 -15.43 4.46
CA LEU A 25 -12.23 -16.02 5.05
C LEU A 25 -12.40 -16.26 6.56
N GLY A 26 -13.09 -15.35 7.26
CA GLY A 26 -13.44 -15.47 8.67
C GLY A 26 -14.46 -16.59 8.97
N GLU A 27 -15.49 -16.78 8.14
CA GLU A 27 -16.45 -17.89 8.23
C GLU A 27 -15.82 -19.23 7.83
N ILE A 28 -14.95 -19.25 6.82
CA ILE A 28 -14.16 -20.43 6.46
C ILE A 28 -13.20 -20.80 7.60
N TYR A 29 -12.67 -19.81 8.31
CA TYR A 29 -11.84 -20.01 9.50
C TYR A 29 -12.68 -20.51 10.68
N LEU A 30 -13.80 -19.86 11.02
CA LEU A 30 -14.72 -20.27 12.10
C LEU A 30 -15.33 -21.65 11.87
N SER A 31 -15.72 -21.98 10.63
CA SER A 31 -16.30 -23.28 10.30
C SER A 31 -15.29 -24.43 10.42
N LYS A 32 -14.00 -24.16 10.20
CA LYS A 32 -12.91 -25.11 10.48
C LYS A 32 -12.62 -25.27 11.96
N THR A 33 -12.78 -24.22 12.77
CA THR A 33 -12.65 -24.32 14.22
C THR A 33 -13.83 -25.06 14.85
N LEU A 34 -15.01 -25.04 14.21
CA LEU A 34 -16.26 -25.57 14.78
C LEU A 34 -16.76 -26.93 14.24
N SER A 35 -16.31 -27.45 13.10
CA SER A 35 -16.79 -28.78 12.69
C SER A 35 -15.93 -29.55 11.71
N GLY A 36 -15.55 -30.77 12.11
CA GLY A 36 -15.15 -31.82 11.18
C GLY A 36 -16.34 -32.37 10.42
N ILE A 37 -16.83 -31.69 9.37
CA ILE A 37 -17.73 -32.27 8.36
C ILE A 37 -17.35 -31.69 6.99
N LYS A 38 -17.18 -32.55 5.97
CA LYS A 38 -16.59 -32.25 4.65
C LYS A 38 -17.54 -31.61 3.61
N LEU A 39 -18.76 -31.22 4.00
CA LEU A 39 -19.82 -30.69 3.11
C LEU A 39 -20.07 -29.15 3.16
N PRO A 40 -19.84 -28.41 4.27
CA PRO A 40 -20.13 -26.97 4.36
C PRO A 40 -19.29 -26.11 3.42
N LEU A 41 -18.09 -26.58 3.05
CA LEU A 41 -17.13 -25.80 2.26
C LEU A 41 -17.64 -25.55 0.83
N LEU A 42 -18.29 -26.54 0.22
CA LEU A 42 -18.81 -26.43 -1.15
C LEU A 42 -20.08 -25.56 -1.20
N VAL A 43 -20.93 -25.66 -0.17
CA VAL A 43 -22.17 -24.88 -0.06
C VAL A 43 -21.86 -23.41 0.24
N ASN A 44 -20.95 -23.13 1.18
CA ASN A 44 -20.49 -21.76 1.45
C ASN A 44 -19.72 -21.16 0.27
N PHE A 45 -18.99 -21.99 -0.49
CA PHE A 45 -18.33 -21.56 -1.73
C PHE A 45 -19.34 -21.22 -2.83
N VAL A 46 -20.35 -22.06 -3.07
CA VAL A 46 -21.38 -21.79 -4.10
C VAL A 46 -22.23 -20.58 -3.74
N ILE A 47 -22.66 -20.47 -2.48
CA ILE A 47 -23.43 -19.32 -1.99
C ILE A 47 -22.56 -18.06 -1.96
N GLY A 48 -21.33 -18.13 -1.45
CA GLY A 48 -20.40 -16.99 -1.40
C GLY A 48 -19.97 -16.50 -2.78
N THR A 49 -19.81 -17.41 -3.75
CA THR A 49 -19.51 -17.06 -5.15
C THR A 49 -20.73 -16.47 -5.84
N ALA A 50 -21.92 -17.02 -5.62
CA ALA A 50 -23.17 -16.48 -6.18
C ALA A 50 -23.51 -15.11 -5.58
N VAL A 51 -23.34 -14.92 -4.27
CA VAL A 51 -23.52 -13.64 -3.57
C VAL A 51 -22.45 -12.65 -3.99
N GLY A 52 -21.19 -13.07 -4.11
CA GLY A 52 -20.09 -12.25 -4.63
C GLY A 52 -20.30 -11.81 -6.08
N ALA A 53 -20.81 -12.70 -6.94
CA ALA A 53 -21.16 -12.40 -8.33
C ALA A 53 -22.40 -11.49 -8.43
N LEU A 54 -23.44 -11.71 -7.62
CA LEU A 54 -24.64 -10.86 -7.55
C LEU A 54 -24.32 -9.48 -6.98
N PHE A 55 -23.45 -9.41 -5.97
CA PHE A 55 -22.98 -8.15 -5.39
C PHE A 55 -22.06 -7.41 -6.37
N GLY A 56 -21.12 -8.11 -7.02
CA GLY A 56 -20.32 -7.59 -8.12
C GLY A 56 -21.18 -7.03 -9.26
N ALA A 57 -22.21 -7.78 -9.68
CA ALA A 57 -23.19 -7.33 -10.68
C ALA A 57 -24.01 -6.12 -10.22
N TYR A 58 -24.43 -6.07 -8.95
CA TYR A 58 -25.13 -4.92 -8.35
C TYR A 58 -24.23 -3.67 -8.30
N LEU A 59 -22.94 -3.85 -8.01
CA LEU A 59 -21.94 -2.78 -7.94
C LEU A 59 -21.56 -2.28 -9.33
N ILE A 60 -21.41 -3.18 -10.32
CA ILE A 60 -21.28 -2.84 -11.74
C ILE A 60 -22.49 -2.03 -12.18
N ARG A 61 -23.73 -2.49 -11.92
CA ARG A 61 -24.97 -1.78 -12.25
C ARG A 61 -25.07 -0.42 -11.56
N GLY A 62 -24.58 -0.30 -10.33
CA GLY A 62 -24.55 0.94 -9.56
C GLY A 62 -23.48 1.95 -10.02
N ALA A 63 -22.32 1.49 -10.50
CA ALA A 63 -21.28 2.30 -11.12
C ALA A 63 -21.69 2.74 -12.55
N TYR A 64 -22.29 1.81 -13.30
CA TYR A 64 -22.88 1.98 -14.64
C TYR A 64 -23.87 3.14 -14.71
N HIS A 65 -24.78 3.26 -13.74
CA HIS A 65 -25.82 4.29 -13.75
C HIS A 65 -25.34 5.68 -13.30
N ARG A 66 -24.18 5.78 -12.62
CA ARG A 66 -23.73 6.98 -11.90
C ARG A 66 -22.48 7.67 -12.45
N VAL A 67 -21.61 6.95 -13.15
CA VAL A 67 -20.39 7.52 -13.78
C VAL A 67 -20.67 7.99 -15.22
N PHE A 68 -21.67 7.42 -15.88
CA PHE A 68 -21.77 7.49 -17.34
C PHE A 68 -23.02 8.17 -17.88
N SER A 69 -23.95 8.63 -17.05
CA SER A 69 -25.01 9.54 -17.51
C SER A 69 -24.49 10.89 -18.02
N SER A 70 -23.19 11.19 -17.84
CA SER A 70 -22.55 12.47 -18.16
C SER A 70 -21.47 12.44 -19.25
N VAL A 71 -21.21 11.29 -19.88
CA VAL A 71 -20.33 11.21 -21.07
C VAL A 71 -21.17 11.46 -22.33
N LYS A 72 -20.83 12.50 -23.11
CA LYS A 72 -21.58 12.91 -24.32
C LYS A 72 -21.55 11.85 -25.43
N ASP A 73 -20.43 11.14 -25.60
CA ASP A 73 -20.26 10.17 -26.68
C ASP A 73 -20.71 8.75 -26.29
N VAL A 74 -21.80 8.30 -26.91
CA VAL A 74 -22.45 7.00 -26.66
C VAL A 74 -21.59 5.82 -27.11
N SER A 75 -20.69 6.00 -28.09
CA SER A 75 -19.80 4.95 -28.58
C SER A 75 -18.65 4.69 -27.60
N LEU A 76 -18.04 5.78 -27.12
CA LEU A 76 -16.94 5.78 -26.16
C LEU A 76 -17.41 5.34 -24.76
N ARG A 77 -18.64 5.71 -24.38
CA ARG A 77 -19.32 5.21 -23.17
C ARG A 77 -19.42 3.68 -23.17
N ARG A 78 -19.79 3.05 -24.30
CA ARG A 78 -19.88 1.58 -24.43
C ARG A 78 -18.52 0.90 -24.29
N VAL A 79 -17.47 1.50 -24.85
CA VAL A 79 -16.10 1.00 -24.73
C VAL A 79 -15.62 0.98 -23.28
N VAL A 80 -15.79 2.08 -22.54
CA VAL A 80 -15.37 2.15 -21.14
C VAL A 80 -16.18 1.20 -20.26
N ILE A 81 -17.48 1.01 -20.56
CA ILE A 81 -18.32 0.00 -19.89
C ILE A 81 -17.76 -1.41 -20.12
N ASN A 82 -17.37 -1.74 -21.34
CA ASN A 82 -16.82 -3.05 -21.66
C ASN A 82 -15.48 -3.28 -20.95
N VAL A 83 -14.60 -2.27 -20.90
CA VAL A 83 -13.31 -2.36 -20.19
C VAL A 83 -13.49 -2.53 -18.68
N ILE A 84 -14.41 -1.78 -18.04
CA ILE A 84 -14.66 -1.92 -16.59
C ILE A 84 -15.33 -3.26 -16.27
N THR A 85 -16.32 -3.67 -17.07
CA THR A 85 -16.99 -4.96 -16.90
C THR A 85 -15.97 -6.10 -17.03
N LEU A 86 -15.10 -6.01 -18.02
CA LEU A 86 -13.98 -6.93 -18.21
C LEU A 86 -13.03 -6.92 -17.00
N LEU A 87 -12.65 -5.75 -16.48
CA LEU A 87 -11.80 -5.66 -15.27
C LEU A 87 -12.45 -6.29 -14.04
N VAL A 88 -13.75 -6.16 -13.85
CA VAL A 88 -14.47 -6.79 -12.73
C VAL A 88 -14.59 -8.30 -12.92
N ILE A 89 -14.86 -8.76 -14.16
CA ILE A 89 -14.84 -10.19 -14.50
C ILE A 89 -13.46 -10.76 -14.23
N LEU A 90 -12.41 -10.08 -14.68
CA LEU A 90 -11.03 -10.49 -14.46
C LEU A 90 -10.74 -10.54 -12.97
N LEU A 91 -10.98 -9.48 -12.20
CA LEU A 91 -10.82 -9.45 -10.73
C LEU A 91 -11.58 -10.60 -10.03
N SER A 92 -12.77 -10.94 -10.51
CA SER A 92 -13.55 -12.06 -10.00
C SER A 92 -12.89 -13.41 -10.31
N ILE A 93 -12.34 -13.57 -11.52
CA ILE A 93 -11.53 -14.74 -11.90
C ILE A 93 -10.24 -14.79 -11.06
N GLU A 94 -9.54 -13.67 -10.87
CA GLU A 94 -8.34 -13.58 -10.03
C GLU A 94 -8.65 -14.07 -8.61
N LEU A 95 -9.76 -13.59 -8.04
CA LEU A 95 -10.21 -13.97 -6.70
C LEU A 95 -10.65 -15.43 -6.66
N MET A 96 -11.41 -15.91 -7.65
CA MET A 96 -11.83 -17.31 -7.72
C MET A 96 -10.66 -18.27 -7.87
N VAL A 97 -9.65 -17.90 -8.65
CA VAL A 97 -8.47 -18.76 -8.82
C VAL A 97 -7.53 -18.65 -7.63
N LEU A 98 -7.37 -17.48 -7.01
CA LEU A 98 -6.70 -17.38 -5.72
C LEU A 98 -7.37 -18.31 -4.70
N ILE A 99 -8.70 -18.29 -4.63
CA ILE A 99 -9.48 -19.20 -3.78
C ILE A 99 -9.29 -20.66 -4.20
N TYR A 100 -9.28 -21.00 -5.49
CA TYR A 100 -9.07 -22.37 -6.00
C TYR A 100 -7.67 -22.91 -5.72
N ILE A 101 -6.64 -22.09 -5.93
CA ILE A 101 -5.23 -22.36 -5.59
C ILE A 101 -5.13 -22.64 -4.10
N CYS A 102 -5.77 -21.80 -3.30
CA CYS A 102 -5.90 -22.02 -1.88
C CYS A 102 -6.59 -23.38 -1.65
N LEU A 103 -7.78 -23.65 -2.18
CA LEU A 103 -8.51 -24.88 -1.91
C LEU A 103 -7.79 -26.18 -2.32
N ILE A 104 -7.03 -26.19 -3.42
CA ILE A 104 -6.41 -27.42 -3.97
C ILE A 104 -4.96 -27.63 -3.53
N TYR A 105 -4.14 -26.58 -3.47
CA TYR A 105 -2.69 -26.74 -3.30
C TYR A 105 -2.21 -26.60 -1.84
N LEU A 106 -3.15 -26.39 -0.89
CA LEU A 106 -2.94 -26.18 0.54
C LEU A 106 -2.29 -27.33 1.34
N PHE A 107 -1.83 -28.43 0.72
CA PHE A 107 -1.39 -29.64 1.45
C PHE A 107 -0.03 -30.24 1.10
N LYS A 108 0.72 -29.78 0.08
CA LYS A 108 1.89 -30.54 -0.38
C LYS A 108 3.19 -29.77 -0.60
N PHE A 109 3.19 -28.44 -0.52
CA PHE A 109 4.32 -27.64 -0.96
C PHE A 109 4.98 -26.85 0.17
N SER A 110 6.31 -26.78 0.15
CA SER A 110 7.08 -25.88 1.01
C SER A 110 6.79 -24.42 0.66
N LEU A 111 7.15 -23.48 1.55
CA LEU A 111 6.95 -22.04 1.33
C LEU A 111 7.53 -21.59 -0.02
N GLY A 112 8.71 -22.09 -0.39
CA GLY A 112 9.36 -21.75 -1.65
C GLY A 112 8.54 -22.15 -2.89
N TYR A 113 7.96 -23.35 -2.90
CA TYR A 113 7.09 -23.80 -4.00
C TYR A 113 5.78 -23.02 -4.05
N PHE A 114 5.20 -22.68 -2.89
CA PHE A 114 4.00 -21.85 -2.83
C PHE A 114 4.26 -20.44 -3.40
N VAL A 115 5.35 -19.79 -2.98
CA VAL A 115 5.75 -18.47 -3.50
C VAL A 115 6.00 -18.52 -5.00
N GLY A 116 6.76 -19.51 -5.48
CA GLY A 116 7.03 -19.67 -6.91
C GLY A 116 5.76 -19.83 -7.73
N PHE A 117 4.81 -20.62 -7.23
CA PHE A 117 3.51 -20.81 -7.88
C PHE A 117 2.66 -19.53 -7.88
N VAL A 118 2.57 -18.80 -6.75
CA VAL A 118 1.86 -17.51 -6.64
C VAL A 118 2.40 -16.50 -7.65
N VAL A 119 3.74 -16.40 -7.78
CA VAL A 119 4.38 -15.49 -8.72
C VAL A 119 4.07 -15.87 -10.17
N VAL A 120 4.26 -17.15 -10.54
CA VAL A 120 3.96 -17.62 -11.91
C VAL A 120 2.50 -17.38 -12.26
N TYR A 121 1.59 -17.67 -11.33
CA TYR A 121 0.17 -17.47 -11.53
C TYR A 121 -0.20 -15.99 -11.71
N PHE A 122 0.34 -15.11 -10.85
CA PHE A 122 0.16 -13.66 -10.99
C PHE A 122 0.62 -13.17 -12.36
N VAL A 123 1.77 -13.63 -12.86
CA VAL A 123 2.26 -13.26 -14.19
C VAL A 123 1.32 -13.71 -15.30
N LEU A 124 0.84 -14.96 -15.27
CA LEU A 124 -0.12 -15.48 -16.25
C LEU A 124 -1.42 -14.68 -16.27
N LEU A 125 -1.90 -14.29 -15.09
CA LEU A 125 -3.10 -13.49 -14.92
C LEU A 125 -2.92 -12.08 -15.51
N MET A 126 -1.79 -11.44 -15.23
CA MET A 126 -1.46 -10.12 -15.79
C MET A 126 -1.29 -10.17 -17.32
N LEU A 127 -0.73 -11.27 -17.87
CA LEU A 127 -0.65 -11.50 -19.31
C LEU A 127 -2.04 -11.60 -19.96
N LEU A 128 -2.96 -12.34 -19.32
CA LEU A 128 -4.34 -12.46 -19.78
C LEU A 128 -5.07 -11.10 -19.73
N ASN A 129 -4.94 -10.38 -18.61
CA ASN A 129 -5.52 -9.04 -18.45
C ASN A 129 -5.03 -8.09 -19.54
N ASP A 130 -3.72 -8.09 -19.80
CA ASP A 130 -3.12 -7.28 -20.84
C ASP A 130 -3.70 -7.59 -22.21
N ALA A 131 -3.71 -8.87 -22.61
CA ALA A 131 -4.25 -9.29 -23.91
C ALA A 131 -5.72 -8.87 -24.08
N LEU A 132 -6.56 -9.07 -23.06
CA LEU A 132 -7.97 -8.75 -23.13
C LEU A 132 -8.19 -7.24 -23.17
N ILE A 133 -7.63 -6.47 -22.23
CA ILE A 133 -7.82 -5.02 -22.17
C ILE A 133 -7.29 -4.38 -23.45
N TYR A 134 -6.08 -4.75 -23.89
CA TYR A 134 -5.48 -4.27 -25.14
C TYR A 134 -6.38 -4.51 -26.35
N MET A 135 -6.98 -5.70 -26.45
CA MET A 135 -7.88 -6.03 -27.56
C MET A 135 -9.11 -5.10 -27.60
N TYR A 136 -9.59 -4.64 -26.45
CA TYR A 136 -10.70 -3.70 -26.35
C TYR A 136 -10.31 -2.23 -26.56
N VAL A 137 -9.09 -1.82 -26.19
CA VAL A 137 -8.68 -0.40 -26.27
C VAL A 137 -7.82 -0.06 -27.49
N ARG A 138 -7.38 -1.07 -28.27
CA ARG A 138 -6.61 -0.85 -29.50
C ARG A 138 -7.38 0.06 -30.47
N GLY A 139 -6.83 1.23 -30.76
CA GLY A 139 -7.40 2.21 -31.70
C GLY A 139 -8.26 3.32 -31.07
N LEU A 140 -8.44 3.35 -29.74
CA LEU A 140 -9.30 4.33 -29.06
C LEU A 140 -8.57 5.52 -28.44
N GLY A 141 -7.23 5.51 -28.46
CA GLY A 141 -6.41 6.51 -27.80
C GLY A 141 -5.13 6.81 -28.58
N VAL A 142 -4.46 7.89 -28.15
CA VAL A 142 -3.14 8.26 -28.68
C VAL A 142 -2.10 7.32 -28.07
N ARG A 143 -1.21 6.79 -28.92
CA ARG A 143 -0.11 5.92 -28.49
C ARG A 143 1.16 6.71 -28.26
N ASP A 144 1.78 6.48 -27.11
CA ASP A 144 3.13 6.93 -26.76
C ASP A 144 3.93 5.72 -26.25
N GLY A 145 4.57 5.01 -27.18
CA GLY A 145 5.24 3.73 -26.89
C GLY A 145 4.27 2.66 -26.35
N ARG A 146 4.45 2.27 -25.07
CA ARG A 146 3.61 1.30 -24.36
C ARG A 146 2.32 1.91 -23.79
N LEU A 147 2.24 3.24 -23.72
CA LEU A 147 1.11 3.96 -23.15
C LEU A 147 0.02 4.19 -24.19
N ILE A 148 -1.21 3.89 -23.81
CA ILE A 148 -2.46 4.22 -24.50
C ILE A 148 -3.16 5.29 -23.67
N LEU A 149 -3.20 6.53 -24.19
CA LEU A 149 -3.87 7.65 -23.55
C LEU A 149 -5.23 7.89 -24.20
N ILE A 150 -6.31 7.79 -23.41
CA ILE A 150 -7.67 8.09 -23.83
C ILE A 150 -8.14 9.34 -23.10
N ARG A 151 -8.43 10.41 -23.84
CA ARG A 151 -8.99 11.66 -23.32
C ARG A 151 -10.47 11.74 -23.65
N LEU A 152 -11.30 11.93 -22.64
CA LEU A 152 -12.76 12.01 -22.74
C LEU A 152 -13.25 13.40 -22.33
N VAL A 153 -14.24 13.94 -23.04
CA VAL A 153 -14.96 15.14 -22.61
C VAL A 153 -16.16 14.70 -21.76
N SER A 154 -16.27 15.27 -20.56
CA SER A 154 -17.30 14.98 -19.55
C SER A 154 -18.19 16.21 -19.32
N ASN A 155 -19.49 15.99 -19.10
CA ASN A 155 -20.43 17.05 -18.69
C ASN A 155 -20.28 17.45 -17.20
N ASP A 156 -19.52 16.67 -16.42
CA ASP A 156 -19.38 16.82 -14.98
C ASP A 156 -17.94 17.25 -14.61
N LYS A 157 -17.47 16.81 -13.44
CA LYS A 157 -16.15 17.06 -12.87
C LYS A 157 -15.07 16.28 -13.61
N TYR A 158 -13.84 16.72 -13.38
CA TYR A 158 -12.64 15.97 -13.74
C TYR A 158 -12.64 14.55 -13.11
N ASN A 159 -12.17 13.55 -13.87
CA ASN A 159 -11.83 12.22 -13.34
C ASN A 159 -10.69 11.60 -14.16
N GLY A 160 -9.80 10.86 -13.52
CA GLY A 160 -8.71 10.17 -14.19
C GLY A 160 -8.37 8.89 -13.47
N PHE A 161 -7.95 7.87 -14.22
CA PHE A 161 -7.38 6.66 -13.64
C PHE A 161 -6.39 6.00 -14.60
N THR A 162 -5.41 5.36 -13.99
CA THR A 162 -4.37 4.59 -14.65
C THR A 162 -4.57 3.10 -14.41
N ILE A 163 -4.31 2.28 -15.43
CA ILE A 163 -4.25 0.83 -15.36
C ILE A 163 -2.91 0.39 -15.95
N ASN A 164 -2.05 -0.17 -15.12
CA ASN A 164 -0.83 -0.81 -15.57
C ASN A 164 -1.08 -2.28 -15.93
N MET A 165 -0.75 -2.64 -17.17
CA MET A 165 -0.70 -4.02 -17.63
C MET A 165 0.77 -4.44 -17.77
N LEU A 166 1.03 -5.70 -18.12
CA LEU A 166 2.40 -6.23 -18.17
C LEU A 166 3.25 -5.55 -19.28
N TYR A 167 2.69 -5.47 -20.49
CA TYR A 167 3.31 -4.87 -21.67
C TYR A 167 2.73 -3.51 -22.05
N HIS A 168 1.44 -3.30 -21.85
CA HIS A 168 0.79 -2.01 -22.15
C HIS A 168 0.44 -1.23 -20.88
N ASP A 169 0.23 0.08 -21.03
CA ASP A 169 -0.30 0.95 -19.97
C ASP A 169 -1.47 1.73 -20.52
N LEU A 170 -2.51 1.89 -19.70
CA LEU A 170 -3.73 2.60 -20.08
C LEU A 170 -3.96 3.75 -19.12
N VAL A 171 -4.10 4.96 -19.66
CA VAL A 171 -4.57 6.13 -18.93
C VAL A 171 -5.89 6.58 -19.53
N ILE A 172 -6.90 6.71 -18.69
CA ILE A 172 -8.19 7.27 -19.07
C ILE A 172 -8.37 8.56 -18.27
N ALA A 173 -8.35 9.70 -18.96
CA ALA A 173 -8.55 11.01 -18.35
C ALA A 173 -9.82 11.66 -18.92
N MET A 174 -10.67 12.17 -18.05
CA MET A 174 -11.97 12.77 -18.36
C MET A 174 -11.99 14.22 -17.88
N TYR A 175 -12.20 15.13 -18.82
CA TYR A 175 -12.12 16.57 -18.58
C TYR A 175 -13.46 17.26 -18.78
N PRO A 176 -13.84 18.23 -17.93
CA PRO A 176 -14.92 19.15 -18.24
C PRO A 176 -14.65 19.90 -19.55
N GLU A 177 -15.71 20.29 -20.25
CA GLU A 177 -15.60 21.16 -21.42
C GLU A 177 -15.03 22.53 -20.98
N GLY A 178 -13.98 23.01 -21.66
CA GLY A 178 -13.28 24.25 -21.28
C GLY A 178 -12.39 24.16 -20.04
N PHE A 179 -12.01 22.96 -19.60
CA PHE A 179 -11.08 22.79 -18.48
C PHE A 179 -9.71 23.43 -18.79
N ASP A 180 -9.17 24.16 -17.82
CA ASP A 180 -7.93 24.92 -18.00
C ASP A 180 -6.77 24.03 -18.44
N LYS A 181 -5.95 24.55 -19.37
CA LYS A 181 -4.86 23.80 -19.97
C LYS A 181 -3.81 23.37 -18.94
N CYS A 182 -3.49 24.22 -17.96
CA CYS A 182 -2.55 23.85 -16.90
C CYS A 182 -3.14 22.73 -16.03
N ALA A 183 -4.44 22.78 -15.73
CA ALA A 183 -5.13 21.71 -14.99
C ALA A 183 -5.15 20.38 -15.76
N VAL A 184 -5.32 20.41 -17.10
CA VAL A 184 -5.20 19.23 -17.98
C VAL A 184 -3.77 18.69 -17.94
N ASP A 185 -2.76 19.54 -18.08
CA ASP A 185 -1.36 19.13 -18.06
C ASP A 185 -0.96 18.49 -16.71
N VAL A 186 -1.42 19.05 -15.59
CA VAL A 186 -1.22 18.47 -14.25
C VAL A 186 -1.70 17.03 -14.19
N VAL A 187 -2.91 16.78 -14.68
CA VAL A 187 -3.51 15.45 -14.71
C VAL A 187 -2.74 14.50 -15.62
N ASP A 188 -2.51 14.91 -16.88
CA ASP A 188 -1.89 14.04 -17.88
C ASP A 188 -0.47 13.63 -17.44
N ILE A 189 0.26 14.54 -16.80
CA ILE A 189 1.59 14.25 -16.26
C ILE A 189 1.50 13.32 -15.05
N HIS A 190 0.57 13.57 -14.13
CA HIS A 190 0.37 12.75 -12.92
C HIS A 190 -0.02 11.31 -13.28
N GLU A 191 -1.10 11.12 -14.04
CA GLU A 191 -1.57 9.79 -14.46
C GLU A 191 -0.53 9.11 -15.39
N GLY A 192 0.07 9.87 -16.30
CA GLY A 192 1.16 9.36 -17.14
C GLY A 192 2.38 8.90 -16.33
N TYR A 193 2.64 9.49 -15.15
CA TYR A 193 3.70 9.04 -14.25
C TYR A 193 3.36 7.69 -13.62
N HIS A 194 2.13 7.53 -13.09
CA HIS A 194 1.64 6.24 -12.59
C HIS A 194 1.76 5.14 -13.65
N ALA A 195 1.43 5.48 -14.90
CA ALA A 195 1.50 4.55 -16.02
C ALA A 195 2.95 4.08 -16.28
N ARG A 196 3.87 5.03 -16.46
CA ARG A 196 5.27 4.72 -16.78
C ARG A 196 6.01 3.98 -15.67
N HIS A 197 5.59 4.14 -14.41
CA HIS A 197 6.25 3.55 -13.23
C HIS A 197 5.52 2.33 -12.68
N LYS A 198 4.51 1.81 -13.39
CA LYS A 198 3.81 0.56 -13.03
C LYS A 198 3.21 0.56 -11.62
N HIS A 199 2.81 1.73 -11.10
CA HIS A 199 2.35 1.89 -9.72
C HIS A 199 1.17 0.97 -9.37
N THR A 200 0.16 0.85 -10.26
CA THR A 200 -1.00 -0.02 -9.98
C THR A 200 -0.65 -1.49 -10.07
N LEU A 201 0.31 -1.87 -10.93
CA LEU A 201 0.79 -3.25 -11.05
C LEU A 201 1.57 -3.66 -9.79
N VAL A 202 2.41 -2.77 -9.26
CA VAL A 202 3.14 -3.01 -8.00
C VAL A 202 2.17 -3.16 -6.83
N LEU A 203 1.15 -2.29 -6.73
CA LEU A 203 0.10 -2.43 -5.69
C LEU A 203 -0.64 -3.76 -5.81
N ASN A 204 -1.02 -4.16 -7.03
CA ASN A 204 -1.69 -5.44 -7.28
C ASN A 204 -0.81 -6.63 -6.90
N ALA A 205 0.49 -6.58 -7.23
CA ALA A 205 1.44 -7.64 -6.87
C ALA A 205 1.57 -7.79 -5.35
N ILE A 206 1.74 -6.69 -4.63
CA ILE A 206 1.86 -6.71 -3.16
C ILE A 206 0.57 -7.20 -2.51
N LEU A 207 -0.59 -6.73 -3.00
CA LEU A 207 -1.88 -7.20 -2.51
C LEU A 207 -2.07 -8.70 -2.77
N PHE A 208 -1.76 -9.17 -3.98
CA PHE A 208 -1.90 -10.58 -4.35
C PHE A 208 -0.99 -11.49 -3.51
N ILE A 209 0.28 -11.11 -3.35
CA ILE A 209 1.24 -11.85 -2.53
C ILE A 209 0.83 -11.82 -1.05
N GLY A 210 0.48 -10.66 -0.51
CA GLY A 210 0.07 -10.51 0.89
C GLY A 210 -1.19 -11.31 1.22
N LEU A 211 -2.20 -11.28 0.36
CA LEU A 211 -3.39 -12.12 0.52
C LEU A 211 -3.07 -13.61 0.42
N SER A 212 -2.15 -14.00 -0.47
CA SER A 212 -1.69 -15.39 -0.59
C SER A 212 -0.99 -15.87 0.68
N MET A 213 -0.15 -15.02 1.29
CA MET A 213 0.55 -15.32 2.55
C MET A 213 -0.41 -15.45 3.72
N LEU A 214 -1.36 -14.52 3.85
CA LEU A 214 -2.43 -14.59 4.84
C LEU A 214 -3.18 -15.93 4.79
N VAL A 215 -3.49 -16.43 3.59
CA VAL A 215 -4.17 -17.73 3.44
C VAL A 215 -3.25 -18.90 3.78
N TYR A 216 -1.99 -18.86 3.32
CA TYR A 216 -1.01 -19.92 3.58
C TYR A 216 -0.79 -20.12 5.08
N TYR A 217 -0.57 -19.03 5.82
CA TYR A 217 -0.31 -19.07 7.25
C TYR A 217 -1.58 -19.25 8.08
N GLY A 218 -2.68 -18.58 7.71
CA GLY A 218 -3.96 -18.70 8.40
C GLY A 218 -4.50 -20.13 8.45
N ARG A 219 -4.20 -20.97 7.44
CA ARG A 219 -4.61 -22.39 7.46
C ARG A 219 -3.76 -23.27 8.38
N ARG A 220 -2.51 -22.89 8.68
CA ARG A 220 -1.64 -23.67 9.57
C ARG A 220 -1.91 -23.43 11.05
N GLY A 221 -2.99 -22.71 11.37
CA GLY A 221 -3.39 -22.44 12.75
C GLY A 221 -2.61 -21.28 13.38
N TYR A 222 -1.77 -20.58 12.63
CA TYR A 222 -1.11 -19.38 13.15
C TYR A 222 -2.13 -18.24 13.30
N PRO A 223 -2.07 -17.45 14.39
CA PRO A 223 -2.89 -16.25 14.56
C PRO A 223 -2.52 -15.10 13.58
N MET A 224 -1.81 -15.40 12.49
CA MET A 224 -1.19 -14.46 11.57
C MET A 224 -2.19 -13.53 10.88
N LEU A 225 -3.45 -13.95 10.68
CA LEU A 225 -4.50 -13.07 10.14
C LEU A 225 -4.66 -11.77 10.94
N TRP A 226 -4.53 -11.82 12.27
CA TRP A 226 -4.74 -10.66 13.14
C TRP A 226 -3.55 -9.71 13.20
N THR A 227 -2.35 -10.22 12.92
CA THR A 227 -1.09 -9.46 13.01
C THR A 227 -0.60 -8.97 11.64
N GLU A 228 -0.83 -9.76 10.58
CA GLU A 228 -0.38 -9.48 9.21
C GLU A 228 -1.34 -8.53 8.48
N LEU A 229 -2.65 -8.61 8.74
CA LEU A 229 -3.62 -7.75 8.07
C LEU A 229 -3.41 -6.25 8.37
N PRO A 230 -3.22 -5.80 9.63
CA PRO A 230 -2.92 -4.40 9.91
C PRO A 230 -1.61 -3.92 9.27
N PHE A 231 -0.60 -4.80 9.19
CA PHE A 231 0.65 -4.51 8.48
C PHE A 231 0.43 -4.35 6.98
N LEU A 232 -0.29 -5.29 6.33
CA LEU A 232 -0.60 -5.24 4.90
C LEU A 232 -1.41 -3.98 4.55
N VAL A 233 -2.44 -3.66 5.34
CA VAL A 233 -3.28 -2.47 5.12
C VAL A 233 -2.46 -1.20 5.27
N THR A 234 -1.67 -1.07 6.34
CA THR A 234 -0.82 0.11 6.53
C THR A 234 0.24 0.24 5.43
N SER A 235 0.82 -0.88 4.99
CA SER A 235 1.78 -0.90 3.87
C SER A 235 1.16 -0.40 2.57
N LEU A 236 -0.05 -0.88 2.23
CA LEU A 236 -0.77 -0.44 1.03
C LEU A 236 -1.11 1.06 1.09
N ILE A 237 -1.48 1.58 2.26
CA ILE A 237 -1.76 3.00 2.45
C ILE A 237 -0.50 3.83 2.23
N VAL A 238 0.60 3.52 2.94
CA VAL A 238 1.86 4.28 2.84
C VAL A 238 2.42 4.21 1.42
N LEU A 239 2.37 3.04 0.77
CA LEU A 239 2.86 2.88 -0.60
C LEU A 239 2.00 3.64 -1.61
N THR A 240 0.67 3.59 -1.49
CA THR A 240 -0.24 4.37 -2.36
C THR A 240 0.07 5.86 -2.24
N ARG A 241 0.24 6.36 -1.02
CA ARG A 241 0.58 7.77 -0.77
C ARG A 241 1.95 8.13 -1.33
N THR A 242 2.93 7.24 -1.21
CA THR A 242 4.25 7.41 -1.80
C THR A 242 4.14 7.57 -3.32
N PHE A 243 3.39 6.70 -3.99
CA PHE A 243 3.17 6.76 -5.44
C PHE A 243 2.48 8.05 -5.89
N GLU A 244 1.49 8.52 -5.14
CA GLU A 244 0.81 9.79 -5.37
C GLU A 244 1.77 10.98 -5.25
N LEU A 245 2.61 11.01 -4.21
CA LEU A 245 3.59 12.08 -4.03
C LEU A 245 4.68 12.07 -5.09
N LEU A 246 5.11 10.88 -5.56
CA LEU A 246 6.07 10.77 -6.66
C LEU A 246 5.47 11.25 -7.99
N ALA A 247 4.19 10.95 -8.26
CA ALA A 247 3.48 11.47 -9.41
C ALA A 247 3.34 12.99 -9.35
N ASP A 248 2.98 13.55 -8.19
CA ASP A 248 2.93 15.01 -7.99
C ASP A 248 4.30 15.67 -8.18
N ARG A 249 5.37 15.02 -7.70
CA ARG A 249 6.74 15.51 -7.90
C ARG A 249 7.08 15.56 -9.38
N ALA A 250 6.60 14.61 -10.18
CA ALA A 250 6.82 14.63 -11.62
C ALA A 250 6.11 15.82 -12.29
N VAL A 251 4.92 16.19 -11.81
CA VAL A 251 4.23 17.41 -12.23
C VAL A 251 5.06 18.64 -11.89
N HIS A 252 5.53 18.77 -10.64
CA HIS A 252 6.38 19.90 -10.23
C HIS A 252 7.65 19.99 -11.07
N ARG A 253 8.32 18.87 -11.35
CA ARG A 253 9.53 18.85 -12.20
C ARG A 253 9.28 19.38 -13.60
N ARG A 254 8.09 19.20 -14.14
CA ARG A 254 7.75 19.56 -15.53
C ARG A 254 7.15 20.95 -15.66
N LEU A 255 6.30 21.36 -14.71
CA LEU A 255 5.55 22.62 -14.77
C LEU A 255 6.06 23.67 -13.76
N GLY A 256 6.96 23.29 -12.85
CA GLY A 256 7.47 24.14 -11.78
C GLY A 256 6.40 24.52 -10.76
N PRO A 257 6.61 25.61 -9.99
CA PRO A 257 5.67 26.08 -8.98
C PRO A 257 4.28 26.45 -9.50
N LYS A 258 4.14 26.75 -10.80
CA LYS A 258 2.85 27.03 -11.46
C LYS A 258 1.90 25.82 -11.43
N SER A 259 2.44 24.60 -11.27
CA SER A 259 1.62 23.39 -11.11
C SER A 259 0.65 23.44 -9.94
N LEU A 260 0.94 24.24 -8.90
CA LEU A 260 0.04 24.41 -7.76
C LEU A 260 -1.29 25.05 -8.17
N GLU A 261 -1.29 25.98 -9.13
CA GLU A 261 -2.52 26.62 -9.61
C GLU A 261 -3.38 25.63 -10.38
N GLY A 262 -2.79 24.89 -11.33
CA GLY A 262 -3.48 23.81 -12.03
C GLY A 262 -4.03 22.74 -11.07
N PHE A 263 -3.25 22.36 -10.05
CA PHE A 263 -3.70 21.43 -9.01
C PHE A 263 -4.88 21.97 -8.20
N ARG A 264 -4.87 23.26 -7.82
CA ARG A 264 -6.00 23.91 -7.13
C ARG A 264 -7.26 23.91 -7.99
N MET A 265 -7.13 24.10 -9.31
CA MET A 265 -8.26 23.99 -10.24
C MET A 265 -8.80 22.56 -10.31
N VAL A 266 -7.92 21.55 -10.30
CA VAL A 266 -8.31 20.14 -10.18
C VAL A 266 -9.06 19.87 -8.87
N LEU A 267 -8.56 20.36 -7.73
CA LEU A 267 -9.25 20.23 -6.44
C LEU A 267 -10.61 20.94 -6.42
N LYS A 268 -10.70 22.14 -7.03
CA LYS A 268 -11.94 22.92 -7.09
C LYS A 268 -12.98 22.20 -7.94
N SER A 269 -12.56 21.63 -9.07
CA SER A 269 -13.42 20.76 -9.89
C SER A 269 -13.89 19.52 -9.11
N LEU A 270 -12.98 18.79 -8.46
CA LEU A 270 -13.30 17.54 -7.76
C LEU A 270 -14.17 17.75 -6.50
N PHE A 271 -13.76 18.67 -5.64
CA PHE A 271 -14.28 18.79 -4.27
C PHE A 271 -14.89 20.16 -3.95
N GLY A 272 -14.76 21.15 -4.83
CA GLY A 272 -15.21 22.52 -4.53
C GLY A 272 -14.31 23.24 -3.53
N ILE A 273 -13.06 22.80 -3.39
CA ILE A 273 -12.06 23.37 -2.47
C ILE A 273 -10.77 23.67 -3.24
N ASP A 274 -9.94 24.53 -2.67
CA ASP A 274 -8.61 24.90 -3.17
C ASP A 274 -7.46 24.43 -2.25
N ASP A 275 -7.75 24.17 -0.98
CA ASP A 275 -6.79 23.65 -0.01
C ASP A 275 -6.84 22.10 0.06
N PRO A 276 -5.74 21.37 -0.25
CA PRO A 276 -5.68 19.92 -0.14
C PRO A 276 -5.96 19.40 1.28
N ARG A 277 -5.67 20.19 2.32
CA ARG A 277 -5.89 19.80 3.73
C ARG A 277 -7.37 19.68 4.05
N ARG A 278 -8.22 20.42 3.33
CA ARG A 278 -9.69 20.39 3.44
C ARG A 278 -10.33 19.29 2.61
N ALA A 279 -9.54 18.49 1.89
CA ALA A 279 -10.07 17.38 1.11
C ALA A 279 -10.81 16.37 2.01
N PRO A 280 -11.89 15.74 1.51
CA PRO A 280 -12.62 14.74 2.28
C PRO A 280 -11.70 13.64 2.82
N ILE A 281 -11.97 13.15 4.04
CA ILE A 281 -11.15 12.12 4.73
C ILE A 281 -10.84 10.92 3.82
N ARG A 282 -11.85 10.39 3.12
CA ARG A 282 -11.69 9.31 2.13
C ARG A 282 -10.63 9.59 1.04
N SER A 283 -10.47 10.84 0.62
CA SER A 283 -9.44 11.25 -0.34
C SER A 283 -8.10 11.37 0.37
N ARG A 284 -8.12 11.85 1.62
CA ARG A 284 -6.92 11.98 2.45
C ARG A 284 -6.34 10.64 2.91
N PHE A 285 -7.03 9.51 2.71
CA PHE A 285 -6.44 8.18 2.90
C PHE A 285 -5.39 7.87 1.83
N THR A 286 -5.70 8.07 0.55
CA THR A 286 -4.79 7.77 -0.55
C THR A 286 -3.90 8.95 -0.93
N HIS A 287 -4.36 10.18 -0.71
CA HIS A 287 -3.65 11.40 -1.09
C HIS A 287 -3.26 12.22 0.15
N PRO A 288 -1.99 12.55 0.38
CA PRO A 288 -1.59 13.30 1.57
C PRO A 288 -2.22 14.69 1.69
N GLY A 289 -2.35 15.19 2.93
CA GLY A 289 -2.95 16.49 3.20
C GLY A 289 -2.04 17.66 2.82
N LYS A 290 -0.72 17.46 2.87
CA LYS A 290 0.32 18.47 2.59
C LYS A 290 0.87 18.40 1.15
N ARG A 291 0.06 17.94 0.19
CA ARG A 291 0.46 17.81 -1.23
C ARG A 291 0.88 19.13 -1.85
N ASP A 292 0.42 20.26 -1.30
CA ASP A 292 0.84 21.60 -1.68
C ASP A 292 2.37 21.78 -1.61
N LEU A 293 3.06 21.13 -0.67
CA LEU A 293 4.53 21.16 -0.56
C LEU A 293 5.21 20.51 -1.76
N VAL A 294 4.62 19.44 -2.32
CA VAL A 294 5.16 18.76 -3.50
C VAL A 294 5.00 19.63 -4.75
N PHE A 295 3.82 20.23 -4.94
CA PHE A 295 3.57 21.09 -6.11
C PHE A 295 4.35 22.40 -6.05
N LEU A 296 4.59 22.94 -4.84
CA LEU A 296 5.30 24.20 -4.66
C LEU A 296 6.82 24.04 -4.69
N TYR A 297 7.36 23.01 -4.01
CA TYR A 297 8.80 22.85 -3.78
C TYR A 297 9.38 21.53 -4.30
N GLY A 298 8.55 20.62 -4.81
CA GLY A 298 8.98 19.26 -5.14
C GLY A 298 9.32 18.42 -3.91
N ASP A 299 8.91 18.87 -2.71
CA ASP A 299 9.18 18.21 -1.44
C ASP A 299 8.19 17.06 -1.19
N VAL A 300 8.65 15.84 -1.45
CA VAL A 300 7.91 14.61 -1.19
C VAL A 300 7.99 14.21 0.28
N VAL A 301 9.07 14.53 0.97
CA VAL A 301 9.32 14.01 2.32
C VAL A 301 8.49 14.78 3.34
N GLY A 302 8.47 16.12 3.27
CA GLY A 302 7.65 16.94 4.16
C GLY A 302 6.14 16.84 3.90
N ALA A 303 5.73 16.14 2.84
CA ALA A 303 4.32 15.96 2.50
C ALA A 303 3.65 14.80 3.26
N TYR A 304 4.43 13.94 3.92
CA TYR A 304 3.91 12.88 4.79
C TYR A 304 3.32 13.46 6.08
N ALA A 305 2.60 12.61 6.82
CA ALA A 305 2.36 12.86 8.22
C ALA A 305 3.40 12.10 9.07
N PRO A 306 3.87 12.68 10.19
CA PRO A 306 4.98 12.15 10.96
C PRO A 306 4.71 10.79 11.60
N TRP A 307 3.44 10.37 11.69
CA TRP A 307 3.03 9.10 12.26
C TRP A 307 2.90 7.96 11.24
N GLU A 308 2.94 8.23 9.93
CA GLU A 308 2.66 7.22 8.89
C GLU A 308 3.68 6.07 8.91
N PHE A 309 4.97 6.41 8.89
CA PHE A 309 6.05 5.43 8.92
C PHE A 309 6.22 4.78 10.30
N PRO A 310 6.13 5.50 11.43
CA PRO A 310 6.16 4.87 12.75
C PRO A 310 5.04 3.85 12.94
N LEU A 311 3.83 4.13 12.44
CA LEU A 311 2.72 3.19 12.49
C LEU A 311 3.00 1.94 11.63
N LEU A 312 3.54 2.13 10.42
CA LEU A 312 3.95 1.05 9.54
C LEU A 312 5.00 0.15 10.19
N ALA A 313 6.05 0.75 10.76
CA ALA A 313 7.13 0.03 11.45
C ALA A 313 6.61 -0.76 12.65
N SER A 314 5.68 -0.18 13.41
CA SER A 314 5.09 -0.81 14.59
C SER A 314 4.24 -2.03 14.23
N PHE A 315 3.42 -1.93 13.19
CA PHE A 315 2.63 -3.08 12.72
C PHE A 315 3.52 -4.16 12.12
N PHE A 316 4.56 -3.79 11.36
CA PHE A 316 5.53 -4.75 10.85
C PHE A 316 6.27 -5.48 11.97
N ALA A 317 6.81 -4.73 12.93
CA ALA A 317 7.57 -5.29 14.03
C ALA A 317 6.67 -6.12 14.96
N GLY A 318 5.44 -5.67 15.22
CA GLY A 318 4.42 -6.47 15.89
C GLY A 318 4.12 -7.77 15.14
N PHE A 319 3.96 -7.72 13.83
CA PHE A 319 3.76 -8.91 12.99
C PHE A 319 4.91 -9.91 13.10
N VAL A 320 6.15 -9.43 13.00
CA VAL A 320 7.33 -10.30 13.10
C VAL A 320 7.46 -10.92 14.49
N THR A 321 7.32 -10.12 15.55
CA THR A 321 7.57 -10.56 16.94
C THR A 321 6.47 -11.43 17.51
N THR A 322 5.21 -11.25 17.10
CA THR A 322 4.05 -11.97 17.65
C THR A 322 3.39 -12.94 16.67
N GLY A 323 3.53 -12.70 15.37
CA GLY A 323 2.90 -13.51 14.32
C GLY A 323 3.81 -14.61 13.76
N ILE A 324 5.09 -14.31 13.56
CA ILE A 324 6.07 -15.27 12.98
C ILE A 324 6.74 -16.12 14.09
N TYR A 325 7.05 -15.54 15.24
CA TYR A 325 7.64 -16.26 16.37
C TYR A 325 6.52 -16.82 17.27
N PRO A 326 6.27 -18.14 17.28
CA PRO A 326 5.12 -18.68 17.99
C PRO A 326 5.34 -18.60 19.49
N VAL A 327 4.60 -17.71 20.16
CA VAL A 327 4.14 -17.98 21.52
C VAL A 327 3.44 -19.34 21.48
N PRO A 328 3.72 -20.28 22.41
CA PRO A 328 3.37 -21.69 22.24
C PRO A 328 1.89 -21.88 21.89
N PRO A 329 1.57 -22.83 20.98
CA PRO A 329 0.22 -23.10 20.51
C PRO A 329 -0.57 -23.77 21.63
N VAL A 330 -1.07 -22.96 22.54
CA VAL A 330 -2.07 -23.38 23.50
C VAL A 330 -3.25 -22.44 23.30
N ASP A 331 -4.44 -23.00 23.09
CA ASP A 331 -5.72 -22.30 22.87
C ASP A 331 -6.14 -21.33 24.01
N VAL A 332 -5.22 -21.03 24.93
CA VAL A 332 -5.32 -20.06 26.00
C VAL A 332 -5.16 -18.64 25.43
N TYR A 333 -6.33 -18.08 25.11
CA TYR A 333 -6.68 -16.67 24.90
C TYR A 333 -6.08 -15.96 23.67
N ILE A 334 -6.73 -16.11 22.52
CA ILE A 334 -6.67 -15.14 21.39
C ILE A 334 -6.80 -13.69 21.90
N LYS A 335 -7.61 -13.46 22.95
CA LYS A 335 -7.74 -12.15 23.61
C LYS A 335 -6.43 -11.67 24.26
N LEU A 336 -5.70 -12.55 24.95
CA LEU A 336 -4.42 -12.23 25.57
C LEU A 336 -3.33 -12.00 24.52
N ALA A 337 -3.27 -12.86 23.50
CA ALA A 337 -2.36 -12.68 22.36
C ALA A 337 -2.63 -11.36 21.61
N SER A 338 -3.90 -10.99 21.43
CA SER A 338 -4.29 -9.70 20.83
C SER A 338 -3.90 -8.51 21.71
N LEU A 339 -4.06 -8.61 23.03
CA LEU A 339 -3.63 -7.57 23.97
C LEU A 339 -2.10 -7.40 23.97
N ILE A 340 -1.36 -8.50 23.92
CA ILE A 340 0.11 -8.47 23.78
C ILE A 340 0.50 -7.81 22.45
N TYR A 341 -0.11 -8.21 21.33
CA TYR A 341 0.14 -7.59 20.03
C TYR A 341 -0.14 -6.09 20.04
N ILE A 342 -1.30 -5.66 20.55
CA ILE A 342 -1.66 -4.24 20.66
C ILE A 342 -0.66 -3.50 21.55
N GLY A 343 -0.27 -4.08 22.69
CA GLY A 343 0.73 -3.52 23.60
C GLY A 343 2.09 -3.35 22.91
N VAL A 344 2.54 -4.36 22.16
CA VAL A 344 3.78 -4.31 21.37
C VAL A 344 3.69 -3.23 20.30
N VAL A 345 2.60 -3.16 19.53
CA VAL A 345 2.40 -2.14 18.49
C VAL A 345 2.42 -0.73 19.08
N ILE A 346 1.70 -0.49 20.19
CA ILE A 346 1.68 0.82 20.85
C ILE A 346 3.06 1.17 21.42
N GLY A 347 3.70 0.22 22.11
CA GLY A 347 5.03 0.42 22.69
C GLY A 347 6.08 0.74 21.63
N LEU A 348 6.09 -0.02 20.53
CA LEU A 348 6.98 0.23 19.41
C LEU A 348 6.66 1.54 18.70
N PHE A 349 5.39 1.91 18.55
CA PHE A 349 5.02 3.19 17.96
C PHE A 349 5.57 4.37 18.76
N LEU A 350 5.40 4.34 20.07
CA LEU A 350 5.93 5.38 20.96
C LEU A 350 7.47 5.40 20.94
N LEU A 351 8.11 4.22 20.94
CA LEU A 351 9.56 4.10 20.84
C LEU A 351 10.09 4.67 19.52
N THR A 352 9.47 4.32 18.39
CA THR A 352 9.86 4.84 17.07
C THR A 352 9.70 6.36 17.00
N MET A 353 8.60 6.90 17.54
CA MET A 353 8.39 8.35 17.63
C MET A 353 9.49 9.02 18.47
N LEU A 354 9.86 8.43 19.61
CA LEU A 354 10.93 8.93 20.48
C LEU A 354 12.29 8.92 19.77
N LEU A 355 12.64 7.82 19.09
CA LEU A 355 13.84 7.73 18.27
C LEU A 355 13.85 8.78 17.17
N GLY A 356 12.70 9.03 16.53
CA GLY A 356 12.56 10.08 15.53
C GLY A 356 12.83 11.48 16.09
N ILE A 357 12.44 11.75 17.34
CA ILE A 357 12.78 13.00 18.05
C ILE A 357 14.30 13.08 18.31
N ILE A 358 14.92 11.97 18.72
CA ILE A 358 16.37 11.89 18.98
C ILE A 358 17.19 12.08 17.69
N TYR A 359 16.72 11.56 16.55
CA TYR A 359 17.40 11.69 15.26
C TYR A 359 17.22 13.08 14.62
N ARG A 360 16.18 13.81 15.02
CA ARG A 360 15.82 15.12 14.43
C ARG A 360 16.97 16.14 14.42
N PRO A 361 17.74 16.37 15.51
CA PRO A 361 18.84 17.33 15.51
C PRO A 361 19.94 16.97 14.51
N ILE A 362 20.21 15.69 14.30
CA ILE A 362 21.23 15.18 13.37
C ILE A 362 20.79 15.46 11.94
N ILE A 363 19.52 15.12 11.63
CA ILE A 363 18.94 15.40 10.31
C ILE A 363 18.87 16.91 10.05
N ARG A 364 18.55 17.72 11.06
CA ARG A 364 18.58 19.18 10.93
C ARG A 364 19.98 19.70 10.65
N TRP A 365 20.99 19.17 11.32
CA TRP A 365 22.38 19.57 11.17
C TRP A 365 22.92 19.25 9.77
N PHE A 366 22.74 18.00 9.30
CA PHE A 366 23.25 17.59 8.00
C PHE A 366 22.32 17.94 6.83
N GLY A 367 21.07 18.26 7.11
CA GLY A 367 20.03 18.60 6.15
C GLY A 367 19.81 20.10 5.96
N GLU A 368 20.87 20.92 6.02
CA GLU A 368 20.77 22.36 5.72
C GLU A 368 20.01 22.59 4.40
N GLY A 369 18.92 23.36 4.46
CA GLY A 369 18.03 23.63 3.34
C GLY A 369 16.73 22.82 3.32
N LEU A 370 16.59 21.78 4.17
CA LEU A 370 15.30 21.12 4.38
C LEU A 370 14.36 21.98 5.21
N GLY A 371 13.09 22.02 4.80
CA GLY A 371 12.00 22.60 5.60
C GLY A 371 11.75 21.82 6.89
N ASP A 372 11.11 22.45 7.86
CA ASP A 372 10.87 21.85 9.19
C ASP A 372 10.04 20.56 9.11
N ASP A 373 9.02 20.53 8.24
CA ASP A 373 8.22 19.33 7.97
C ASP A 373 9.09 18.18 7.44
N SER A 374 9.92 18.46 6.44
CA SER A 374 10.87 17.50 5.87
C SER A 374 11.83 16.91 6.90
N VAL A 375 12.35 17.75 7.80
CA VAL A 375 13.27 17.31 8.87
C VAL A 375 12.56 16.37 9.84
N ILE A 376 11.32 16.68 10.22
CA ILE A 376 10.52 15.84 11.12
C ILE A 376 10.17 14.51 10.43
N ASP A 377 9.62 14.57 9.22
CA ASP A 377 9.15 13.37 8.54
C ASP A 377 10.31 12.45 8.15
N LEU A 378 11.46 12.99 7.74
CA LEU A 378 12.67 12.20 7.50
C LEU A 378 13.17 11.50 8.77
N SER A 379 13.13 12.18 9.92
CA SER A 379 13.56 11.57 11.17
C SER A 379 12.65 10.43 11.62
N MET A 380 11.34 10.56 11.37
CA MET A 380 10.38 9.50 11.61
C MET A 380 10.56 8.32 10.65
N ILE A 381 10.88 8.58 9.37
CA ILE A 381 11.18 7.52 8.40
C ILE A 381 12.45 6.75 8.81
N ASP A 382 13.53 7.44 9.15
CA ASP A 382 14.77 6.78 9.58
C ASP A 382 14.56 5.96 10.86
N ALA A 383 13.89 6.52 11.87
CA ALA A 383 13.54 5.77 13.08
C ALA A 383 12.71 4.51 12.77
N SER A 384 11.79 4.59 11.81
CA SER A 384 10.97 3.48 11.36
C SER A 384 11.80 2.38 10.68
N ILE A 385 12.75 2.76 9.83
CA ILE A 385 13.68 1.82 9.17
C ILE A 385 14.45 1.02 10.21
N PHE A 386 15.04 1.68 11.21
CA PHE A 386 15.81 0.99 12.26
C PHE A 386 14.92 0.14 13.18
N THR A 387 13.68 0.57 13.46
CA THR A 387 12.71 -0.25 14.21
C THR A 387 12.35 -1.51 13.45
N MET A 388 12.06 -1.40 12.14
CA MET A 388 11.80 -2.56 11.28
C MET A 388 13.03 -3.47 11.18
N GLY A 389 14.23 -2.89 11.06
CA GLY A 389 15.50 -3.61 11.09
C GLY A 389 15.68 -4.43 12.36
N SER A 390 15.44 -3.83 13.53
CA SER A 390 15.47 -4.54 14.82
C SER A 390 14.53 -5.74 14.82
N ALA A 391 13.30 -5.60 14.33
CA ALA A 391 12.39 -6.73 14.20
C ALA A 391 12.89 -7.79 13.20
N MET A 392 13.47 -7.38 12.06
CA MET A 392 14.03 -8.31 11.07
C MET A 392 15.19 -9.14 11.62
N SER A 393 15.93 -8.66 12.63
CA SER A 393 16.99 -9.44 13.28
C SER A 393 16.47 -10.79 13.82
N PHE A 394 15.25 -10.85 14.34
CA PHE A 394 14.63 -12.09 14.81
C PHE A 394 14.37 -13.07 13.65
N VAL A 395 13.99 -12.56 12.48
CA VAL A 395 13.81 -13.36 11.26
C VAL A 395 15.16 -13.92 10.83
N PHE A 396 16.20 -13.08 10.76
CA PHE A 396 17.55 -13.54 10.41
C PHE A 396 18.12 -14.54 11.42
N TYR A 397 17.79 -14.40 12.71
CA TYR A 397 18.19 -15.35 13.74
C TYR A 397 17.64 -16.74 13.48
N SER A 398 16.39 -16.84 13.02
CA SER A 398 15.79 -18.12 12.63
C SER A 398 16.48 -18.79 11.42
N ILE A 399 17.26 -18.03 10.64
CA ILE A 399 17.99 -18.52 9.48
C ILE A 399 19.43 -18.87 9.89
N TYR A 400 20.15 -17.89 10.43
CA TYR A 400 21.58 -18.00 10.71
C TYR A 400 21.89 -18.70 12.04
N HIS A 401 20.92 -18.80 12.95
CA HIS A 401 21.10 -19.33 14.31
C HIS A 401 22.23 -18.64 15.08
N SER A 402 22.53 -17.38 14.74
CA SER A 402 23.59 -16.56 15.32
C SER A 402 23.09 -15.13 15.50
N TRP A 403 23.04 -14.68 16.76
CA TRP A 403 22.62 -13.33 17.11
C TRP A 403 23.52 -12.27 16.45
N LEU A 404 24.83 -12.51 16.43
CA LEU A 404 25.80 -11.61 15.84
C LEU A 404 25.54 -11.40 14.34
N TYR A 405 25.43 -12.47 13.56
CA TYR A 405 25.21 -12.36 12.11
C TYR A 405 23.85 -11.71 11.81
N SER A 406 22.83 -12.06 12.59
CA SER A 406 21.47 -11.54 12.40
C SER A 406 21.37 -10.03 12.65
N ASN A 407 21.99 -9.55 13.72
CA ASN A 407 22.04 -8.12 14.03
C ASN A 407 22.89 -7.35 13.01
N ILE A 408 24.05 -7.87 12.61
CA ILE A 408 24.88 -7.24 11.58
C ILE A 408 24.10 -7.10 10.26
N THR A 409 23.40 -8.16 9.83
CA THR A 409 22.59 -8.12 8.61
C THR A 409 21.45 -7.10 8.72
N ALA A 410 20.73 -7.08 9.84
CA ALA A 410 19.66 -6.12 10.09
C ALA A 410 20.16 -4.66 10.09
N ILE A 411 21.30 -4.39 10.74
CA ILE A 411 21.94 -3.07 10.78
C ILE A 411 22.40 -2.64 9.39
N ALA A 412 23.05 -3.54 8.63
CA ALA A 412 23.54 -3.24 7.30
C ALA A 412 22.39 -2.89 6.34
N ILE A 413 21.30 -3.66 6.38
CA ILE A 413 20.09 -3.38 5.58
C ILE A 413 19.46 -2.05 5.98
N SER A 414 19.33 -1.79 7.29
CA SER A 414 18.76 -0.53 7.81
C SER A 414 19.60 0.68 7.39
N PHE A 415 20.93 0.56 7.46
CA PHE A 415 21.86 1.59 6.98
C PHE A 415 21.67 1.86 5.48
N ILE A 416 21.57 0.82 4.64
CA ILE A 416 21.37 0.99 3.19
C ILE A 416 20.05 1.74 2.92
N PHE A 417 18.95 1.35 3.58
CA PHE A 417 17.67 2.01 3.39
C PHE A 417 17.67 3.46 3.91
N SER A 418 18.25 3.71 5.09
CA SER A 418 18.39 5.06 5.64
C SER A 418 19.22 5.96 4.71
N LEU A 419 20.33 5.44 4.17
CA LEU A 419 21.16 6.14 3.20
C LEU A 419 20.37 6.48 1.93
N LEU A 420 19.63 5.52 1.37
CA LEU A 420 18.84 5.73 0.16
C LEU A 420 17.76 6.79 0.35
N VAL A 421 17.01 6.73 1.45
CA VAL A 421 15.95 7.70 1.76
C VAL A 421 16.54 9.09 2.01
N THR A 422 17.60 9.17 2.82
CA THR A 422 18.26 10.44 3.10
C THR A 422 18.88 11.04 1.84
N TRP A 423 19.49 10.22 0.98
CA TRP A 423 20.02 10.68 -0.31
C TRP A 423 18.91 11.16 -1.23
N PHE A 424 17.76 10.48 -1.25
CA PHE A 424 16.59 10.91 -2.00
C PHE A 424 16.05 12.28 -1.54
N ALA A 425 16.08 12.53 -0.22
CA ALA A 425 15.65 13.79 0.41
C ALA A 425 16.66 14.92 0.15
N LEU A 426 17.93 14.71 0.51
CA LEU A 426 18.99 15.73 0.50
C LEU A 426 19.59 15.97 -0.89
N ARG A 427 19.50 14.99 -1.79
CA ARG A 427 20.15 15.01 -3.12
C ARG A 427 21.66 15.23 -3.06
N ASN A 428 22.27 14.95 -1.90
CA ASN A 428 23.69 15.09 -1.63
C ASN A 428 24.19 13.83 -0.93
N LEU A 429 24.99 13.03 -1.64
CA LEU A 429 25.45 11.73 -1.12
C LEU A 429 26.32 11.88 0.13
N ARG A 430 27.19 12.90 0.18
CA ARG A 430 28.08 13.14 1.33
C ARG A 430 27.26 13.42 2.59
N ARG A 431 26.30 14.35 2.51
CA ARG A 431 25.43 14.68 3.65
C ARG A 431 24.56 13.48 4.05
N ALA A 432 24.01 12.77 3.07
CA ALA A 432 23.21 11.57 3.33
C ALA A 432 24.01 10.46 4.02
N LEU A 433 25.27 10.25 3.61
CA LEU A 433 26.17 9.30 4.25
C LEU A 433 26.46 9.69 5.70
N LEU A 434 26.77 10.97 5.96
CA LEU A 434 27.03 11.45 7.31
C LEU A 434 25.82 11.29 8.23
N THR A 435 24.62 11.62 7.74
CA THR A 435 23.37 11.39 8.47
C THR A 435 23.17 9.91 8.78
N ALA A 436 23.22 9.04 7.76
CA ALA A 436 22.98 7.61 7.91
C ALA A 436 24.00 6.96 8.87
N VAL A 437 25.28 7.29 8.76
CA VAL A 437 26.33 6.80 9.69
C VAL A 437 26.07 7.26 11.12
N SER A 438 25.69 8.53 11.32
CA SER A 438 25.42 9.07 12.65
C SER A 438 24.22 8.39 13.30
N ILE A 439 23.13 8.20 12.54
CA ILE A 439 21.92 7.51 13.00
C ILE A 439 22.23 6.04 13.32
N THR A 440 22.91 5.33 12.42
CA THR A 440 23.32 3.93 12.66
C THR A 440 24.18 3.81 13.92
N SER A 441 25.08 4.75 14.18
CA SER A 441 25.95 4.72 15.36
C SER A 441 25.15 4.83 16.66
N ILE A 442 24.12 5.68 16.68
CA ILE A 442 23.20 5.78 17.83
C ILE A 442 22.42 4.49 18.00
N PHE A 443 21.90 3.93 16.90
CA PHE A 443 21.17 2.67 16.94
C PHE A 443 22.04 1.52 17.49
N ILE A 444 23.28 1.38 17.02
CA ILE A 444 24.23 0.39 17.53
C ILE A 444 24.49 0.61 19.04
N ALA A 445 24.67 1.85 19.48
CA ALA A 445 24.89 2.14 20.90
C ALA A 445 23.69 1.74 21.77
N LEU A 446 22.46 2.01 21.30
CA LEU A 446 21.23 1.62 21.99
C LEU A 446 21.04 0.09 22.02
N ASP A 447 21.32 -0.60 20.91
CA ASP A 447 21.24 -2.06 20.82
C ASP A 447 22.28 -2.73 21.74
N TYR A 448 23.50 -2.19 21.78
CA TYR A 448 24.55 -2.63 22.71
C TYR A 448 24.15 -2.42 24.18
N LEU A 449 23.56 -1.26 24.52
CA LEU A 449 23.06 -1.01 25.87
C LEU A 449 21.97 -2.02 26.27
N TYR A 450 21.06 -2.37 25.35
CA TYR A 450 20.05 -3.39 25.58
C TYR A 450 20.68 -4.77 25.82
N TYR A 451 21.67 -5.14 25.01
CA TYR A 451 22.41 -6.41 25.14
C TYR A 451 23.17 -6.53 26.46
N VAL A 452 23.70 -5.42 27.00
CA VAL A 452 24.39 -5.39 28.30
C VAL A 452 23.41 -5.36 29.48
N MET A 453 22.29 -4.66 29.35
CA MET A 453 21.29 -4.51 30.41
C MET A 453 20.44 -5.78 30.62
N ALA A 454 20.07 -6.52 29.56
CA ALA A 454 19.20 -7.69 29.70
C ALA A 454 19.80 -8.82 30.58
N PRO A 455 21.09 -9.19 30.43
CA PRO A 455 21.75 -10.11 31.37
C PRO A 455 21.87 -9.53 32.79
N LEU A 456 22.15 -8.23 32.93
CA LEU A 456 22.28 -7.57 34.23
C LEU A 456 20.93 -7.58 35.00
N ILE A 457 19.83 -7.26 34.33
CA ILE A 457 18.48 -7.29 34.89
C ILE A 457 18.09 -8.74 35.22
N HIS A 458 18.42 -9.70 34.37
CA HIS A 458 18.15 -11.11 34.65
C HIS A 458 18.91 -11.60 35.90
N VAL A 459 20.16 -11.15 36.10
CA VAL A 459 20.97 -11.46 37.29
C VAL A 459 20.48 -10.72 38.54
N LEU A 460 19.93 -9.51 38.39
CA LEU A 460 19.43 -8.70 39.51
C LEU A 460 18.01 -9.06 39.97
N TYR A 461 17.16 -9.61 39.10
CA TYR A 461 15.77 -9.95 39.42
C TYR A 461 15.52 -11.44 39.68
N PHE A 462 16.39 -12.34 39.21
CA PHE A 462 16.25 -13.78 39.39
C PHE A 462 17.35 -14.39 40.26
N ARG A 463 17.93 -13.57 41.15
CA ARG A 463 18.70 -14.04 42.30
C ARG A 463 17.97 -13.72 43.59
#